data_AF-A0A136PMC9-F1
#
_entry.id   AF-A0A136PMC9-F1
#
_cell.length_a   1.000
_cell.length_b   1.000
_cell.length_c   1.000
_cell.angle_alpha   90.00
_cell.angle_beta   90.00
_cell.angle_gamma   90.00
#
_symmetry.space_group_name_H-M   'P 1'
#
loop_
_entity.id
_entity.type
_entity.pdbx_description
1 polymer ?
#
loop_
_entity_poly.entity_id
_entity_poly.type
_entity_poly.pdbx_seq_one_letter_code
_entity_poly.pdbx_strand_id
1 'polypeptide(L)'
;MPTVGTAMTDARTAEQIRILHLDTTTAIEQRRTLAAEARAALLAALHDRLICRPGCEDALATWGLEPLPDRWTISAQAQLSYTRSHTDHDEAREQARWGVPDELRWMDPPVAVYPRQVIDVTPAPAGPDQSGPPRFDITVEVTFRTWVTATRAADAYEAARTATQAQLPALAAVGVTLTGLVWQNPDCPDTAPVNDIDTGPQTVAGAAQETDADDLAVATSARDAAVQALAGLRRSIRARAIRALVDDEFGGIFQHHAQRVDRFLVGLGLDPLPRAHPVTVIADLTLPAGDGTVQDACDAARATMRAVVTSSPDETRPWTAYGWVVPEQATCDQDGWRVPWQHEYQMLLRGHATAADAGAAAEALVRADLTRALAGIAHQLVTVTATVEPAGVDMYLDPDRD
;
A
#
# COMPACT_ATOMS: atom_id res chain seq x y z
N MET A 1 -54.36 -11.65 35.46
CA MET A 1 -53.85 -10.41 34.86
C MET A 1 -52.37 -10.62 34.55
N PRO A 2 -52.01 -10.98 33.31
CA PRO A 2 -50.63 -11.25 32.96
C PRO A 2 -49.96 -10.03 32.31
N THR A 3 -48.68 -9.82 32.66
CA THR A 3 -47.60 -9.40 31.74
C THR A 3 -47.92 -8.36 30.66
N VAL A 4 -47.92 -7.07 31.04
CA VAL A 4 -47.77 -5.97 30.05
C VAL A 4 -46.36 -5.35 30.14
N GLY A 5 -45.72 -5.40 31.30
CA GLY A 5 -44.35 -4.88 31.49
C GLY A 5 -43.26 -5.73 30.82
N THR A 6 -43.35 -7.06 30.88
CA THR A 6 -42.31 -7.96 30.35
C THR A 6 -42.24 -7.91 28.82
N ALA A 7 -43.40 -7.99 28.14
CA ALA A 7 -43.47 -7.94 26.68
C ALA A 7 -42.94 -6.64 26.07
N MET A 8 -43.11 -5.50 26.74
CA MET A 8 -42.59 -4.21 26.28
C MET A 8 -41.06 -4.10 26.44
N THR A 9 -40.51 -4.79 27.44
CA THR A 9 -39.06 -4.84 27.70
C THR A 9 -38.38 -5.77 26.70
N ASP A 10 -39.00 -6.93 26.41
CA ASP A 10 -38.51 -7.90 25.44
C ASP A 10 -38.50 -7.33 24.01
N ALA A 11 -39.54 -6.58 23.63
CA ALA A 11 -39.61 -5.91 22.33
C ALA A 11 -38.53 -4.83 22.15
N ARG A 12 -38.18 -4.10 23.22
CA ARG A 12 -37.13 -3.08 23.20
C ARG A 12 -35.73 -3.71 23.08
N THR A 13 -35.48 -4.78 23.81
CA THR A 13 -34.21 -5.52 23.74
C THR A 13 -34.02 -6.16 22.35
N ALA A 14 -35.07 -6.75 21.79
CA ALA A 14 -35.04 -7.31 20.44
C ALA A 14 -34.74 -6.24 19.37
N GLU A 15 -35.29 -5.04 19.51
CA GLU A 15 -34.99 -3.92 18.61
C GLU A 15 -33.52 -3.45 18.75
N GLN A 16 -33.00 -3.37 19.97
CA GLN A 16 -31.59 -3.03 20.21
C GLN A 16 -30.64 -4.06 19.62
N ILE A 17 -30.92 -5.35 19.81
CA ILE A 17 -30.14 -6.44 19.21
C ILE A 17 -30.17 -6.33 17.68
N ARG A 18 -31.33 -6.04 17.08
CA ARG A 18 -31.44 -5.86 15.63
C ARG A 18 -30.59 -4.69 15.12
N ILE A 19 -30.60 -3.55 15.82
CA ILE A 19 -29.76 -2.39 15.49
C ILE A 19 -28.27 -2.76 15.59
N LEU A 20 -27.86 -3.44 16.67
CA LEU A 20 -26.46 -3.88 16.83
C LEU A 20 -26.02 -4.86 15.74
N HIS A 21 -26.90 -5.79 15.33
CA HIS A 21 -26.63 -6.69 14.21
C HIS A 21 -26.45 -5.91 12.90
N LEU A 22 -27.32 -4.94 12.63
CA LEU A 22 -27.21 -4.09 11.44
C LEU A 22 -25.88 -3.31 11.43
N ASP A 23 -25.50 -2.70 12.55
CA ASP A 23 -24.23 -2.00 12.71
C ASP A 23 -23.03 -2.94 12.50
N THR A 24 -23.11 -4.16 13.05
CA THR A 24 -22.07 -5.19 12.91
C THR A 24 -21.90 -5.60 11.45
N THR A 25 -22.99 -5.95 10.77
CA THR A 25 -22.97 -6.33 9.34
C THR A 25 -22.42 -5.19 8.49
N THR A 26 -22.87 -3.95 8.74
CA THR A 26 -22.39 -2.76 8.03
C THR A 26 -20.88 -2.57 8.21
N ALA A 27 -20.36 -2.69 9.44
CA ALA A 27 -18.93 -2.55 9.71
C ALA A 27 -18.11 -3.65 9.02
N ILE A 28 -18.61 -4.88 8.99
CA ILE A 28 -17.97 -6.01 8.29
C ILE A 28 -17.95 -5.76 6.77
N GLU A 29 -19.06 -5.31 6.18
CA GLU A 29 -19.16 -5.00 4.75
C GLU A 29 -18.24 -3.82 4.36
N GLN A 30 -18.20 -2.76 5.16
CA GLN A 30 -17.27 -1.65 4.97
C GLN A 30 -15.81 -2.11 5.03
N ARG A 31 -15.46 -2.98 6.00
CA ARG A 31 -14.11 -3.54 6.11
C ARG A 31 -13.76 -4.38 4.89
N ARG A 32 -14.67 -5.24 4.41
CA ARG A 32 -14.46 -6.06 3.21
C ARG A 32 -14.27 -5.21 1.96
N THR A 33 -15.09 -4.18 1.79
CA THR A 33 -15.01 -3.24 0.67
C THR A 33 -13.66 -2.51 0.68
N LEU A 34 -13.30 -1.91 1.83
CA LEU A 34 -12.02 -1.23 1.98
C LEU A 34 -10.83 -2.16 1.74
N ALA A 35 -10.87 -3.40 2.24
CA ALA A 35 -9.82 -4.40 2.01
C ALA A 35 -9.67 -4.74 0.52
N ALA A 36 -10.77 -4.93 -0.19
CA ALA A 36 -10.77 -5.23 -1.62
C ALA A 36 -10.23 -4.04 -2.44
N GLU A 37 -10.69 -2.82 -2.15
CA GLU A 37 -10.24 -1.59 -2.81
C GLU A 37 -8.76 -1.30 -2.53
N ALA A 38 -8.32 -1.43 -1.28
CA ALA A 38 -6.92 -1.23 -0.89
C ALA A 38 -5.99 -2.23 -1.60
N ARG A 39 -6.40 -3.50 -1.68
CA ARG A 39 -5.66 -4.52 -2.42
C ARG A 39 -5.61 -4.21 -3.92
N ALA A 40 -6.74 -3.87 -4.53
CA ALA A 40 -6.80 -3.51 -5.95
C ALA A 40 -5.92 -2.30 -6.27
N ALA A 41 -5.95 -1.27 -5.42
CA ALA A 41 -5.13 -0.07 -5.57
C ALA A 41 -3.62 -0.37 -5.45
N LEU A 42 -3.23 -1.26 -4.53
CA LEU A 42 -1.84 -1.73 -4.43
C LEU A 42 -1.39 -2.52 -5.67
N LEU A 43 -2.24 -3.40 -6.18
CA LEU A 43 -1.96 -4.15 -7.41
C LEU A 43 -1.79 -3.23 -8.61
N ALA A 44 -2.66 -2.23 -8.76
CA ALA A 44 -2.53 -1.20 -9.79
C ALA A 44 -1.23 -0.41 -9.63
N ALA A 45 -0.89 0.02 -8.41
CA ALA A 45 0.37 0.71 -8.15
C ALA A 45 1.59 -0.16 -8.48
N LEU A 46 1.55 -1.46 -8.19
CA LEU A 46 2.61 -2.40 -8.55
C LEU A 46 2.74 -2.54 -10.08
N HIS A 47 1.61 -2.66 -10.79
CA HIS A 47 1.57 -2.72 -12.25
C HIS A 47 2.16 -1.46 -12.90
N ASP A 48 1.79 -0.28 -12.38
CA ASP A 48 2.28 1.03 -12.81
C ASP A 48 3.72 1.33 -12.33
N ARG A 49 4.37 0.37 -11.65
CA ARG A 49 5.74 0.48 -11.09
C ARG A 49 5.90 1.64 -10.10
N LEU A 50 4.80 2.00 -9.45
CA LEU A 50 4.72 3.05 -8.44
C LEU A 50 5.16 2.58 -7.06
N ILE A 51 5.14 1.28 -6.82
CA ILE A 51 5.65 0.59 -5.64
C ILE A 51 6.39 -0.67 -6.09
N CYS A 52 7.45 -1.06 -5.38
CA CYS A 52 8.15 -2.31 -5.64
C CYS A 52 7.38 -3.52 -5.07
N ARG A 53 7.63 -4.72 -5.62
CA ARG A 53 6.97 -5.95 -5.14
C ARG A 53 7.17 -6.19 -3.63
N PRO A 54 8.39 -6.07 -3.06
CA PRO A 54 8.58 -6.26 -1.62
C PRO A 54 7.78 -5.25 -0.77
N GLY A 55 7.71 -3.99 -1.20
CA GLY A 55 6.90 -2.97 -0.51
C GLY A 55 5.40 -3.27 -0.59
N CYS A 56 4.92 -3.80 -1.71
CA CYS A 56 3.54 -4.23 -1.85
C CYS A 56 3.21 -5.47 -0.99
N GLU A 57 4.10 -6.46 -0.94
CA GLU A 57 3.94 -7.66 -0.10
C GLU A 57 3.94 -7.30 1.39
N ASP A 58 4.85 -6.42 1.82
CA ASP A 58 4.91 -5.90 3.18
C ASP A 58 3.63 -5.13 3.57
N ALA A 59 3.11 -4.30 2.66
CA ALA A 59 1.84 -3.60 2.88
C ALA A 59 0.66 -4.57 3.02
N LEU A 60 0.52 -5.55 2.12
CA LEU A 60 -0.54 -6.56 2.20
C LEU A 60 -0.44 -7.38 3.49
N ALA A 61 0.76 -7.80 3.88
CA ALA A 61 1.01 -8.52 5.12
C ALA A 61 0.63 -7.68 6.37
N THR A 62 1.05 -6.42 6.41
CA THR A 62 0.76 -5.48 7.50
C THR A 62 -0.74 -5.25 7.66
N TRP A 63 -1.49 -5.21 6.55
CA TRP A 63 -2.94 -5.00 6.56
C TRP A 63 -3.74 -6.28 6.79
N GLY A 64 -3.07 -7.44 6.88
CA GLY A 64 -3.71 -8.75 7.00
C GLY A 64 -4.54 -9.11 5.77
N LEU A 65 -4.13 -8.65 4.59
CA LEU A 65 -4.79 -8.91 3.31
C LEU A 65 -4.15 -10.09 2.59
N GLU A 66 -4.87 -10.63 1.61
CA GLU A 66 -4.34 -11.72 0.80
C GLU A 66 -3.08 -11.28 0.04
N PRO A 67 -2.04 -12.13 0.02
CA PRO A 67 -0.76 -11.81 -0.61
C PRO A 67 -0.92 -11.61 -2.12
N LEU A 68 0.16 -11.15 -2.74
CA LEU A 68 0.23 -11.07 -4.19
C LEU A 68 0.05 -12.47 -4.81
N PRO A 69 -0.59 -12.57 -5.99
CA PRO A 69 -0.56 -13.81 -6.73
C PRO A 69 0.89 -14.10 -7.17
N ASP A 70 1.31 -15.33 -6.94
CA ASP A 70 2.58 -15.86 -7.42
C ASP A 70 2.33 -16.71 -8.67
N ARG A 71 3.38 -16.90 -9.47
CA ARG A 71 3.34 -17.85 -10.57
C ARG A 71 3.56 -19.26 -10.02
N TRP A 72 2.74 -20.20 -10.45
CA TRP A 72 2.81 -21.60 -10.08
C TRP A 72 3.03 -22.45 -11.34
N THR A 73 4.06 -23.29 -11.32
CA THR A 73 4.18 -24.38 -12.29
C THR A 73 3.33 -25.56 -11.83
N ILE A 74 2.25 -25.84 -12.55
CA ILE A 74 1.40 -27.02 -12.31
C ILE A 74 1.78 -28.10 -13.32
N SER A 75 2.08 -29.30 -12.82
CA SER A 75 2.44 -30.45 -13.65
C SER A 75 1.33 -31.49 -13.66
N ALA A 76 1.13 -32.15 -14.79
CA ALA A 76 0.28 -33.33 -14.90
C ALA A 76 0.98 -34.40 -15.75
N GLN A 77 0.80 -35.66 -15.39
CA GLN A 77 1.10 -36.77 -16.29
C GLN A 77 -0.14 -37.02 -17.16
N ALA A 78 0.07 -37.31 -18.44
CA ALA A 78 -1.00 -37.58 -19.37
C ALA A 78 -0.54 -38.51 -20.50
N GLN A 79 -1.51 -39.08 -21.21
CA GLN A 79 -1.29 -39.72 -22.50
C GLN A 79 -1.73 -38.76 -23.60
N LEU A 80 -0.80 -38.46 -24.49
CA LEU A 80 -0.99 -37.62 -25.65
C LEU A 80 -1.06 -38.52 -26.89
N SER A 81 -2.19 -38.46 -27.61
CA SER A 81 -2.35 -39.16 -28.89
C SER A 81 -2.59 -38.17 -30.02
N TYR A 82 -1.91 -38.38 -31.15
CA TYR A 82 -2.00 -37.53 -32.33
C TYR A 82 -1.64 -38.30 -33.61
N THR A 83 -2.10 -37.82 -34.75
CA THR A 83 -1.81 -38.43 -36.06
C THR A 83 -0.86 -37.57 -36.88
N ARG A 84 0.28 -38.11 -37.31
CA ARG A 84 1.27 -37.38 -38.13
C ARG A 84 1.80 -38.22 -39.29
N SER A 85 2.20 -37.56 -40.37
CA SER A 85 2.84 -38.21 -41.52
C SER A 85 4.34 -38.40 -41.25
N HIS A 86 4.85 -39.60 -41.52
CA HIS A 86 6.26 -39.96 -41.44
C HIS A 86 6.64 -40.86 -42.63
N THR A 87 7.93 -41.06 -42.87
CA THR A 87 8.41 -41.91 -43.97
C THR A 87 8.19 -43.39 -43.66
N ASP A 88 8.45 -43.79 -42.42
CA ASP A 88 8.27 -45.14 -41.92
C ASP A 88 7.97 -45.15 -40.40
N HIS A 89 7.77 -46.36 -39.86
CA HIS A 89 7.44 -46.57 -38.45
C HIS A 89 8.59 -46.23 -37.50
N ASP A 90 9.85 -46.47 -37.90
CA ASP A 90 11.01 -46.22 -37.05
C ASP A 90 11.24 -44.71 -36.90
N GLU A 91 11.13 -43.95 -37.99
CA GLU A 91 11.15 -42.49 -37.97
C GLU A 91 10.02 -41.92 -37.11
N ALA A 92 8.78 -42.43 -37.28
CA ALA A 92 7.64 -42.00 -36.48
C ALA A 92 7.90 -42.21 -34.98
N ARG A 93 8.46 -43.37 -34.62
CA ARG A 93 8.80 -43.71 -33.23
C ARG A 93 9.95 -42.88 -32.68
N GLU A 94 10.96 -42.54 -33.49
CA GLU A 94 12.09 -41.71 -33.08
C GLU A 94 11.67 -40.24 -32.89
N GLN A 95 10.93 -39.68 -33.85
CA GLN A 95 10.39 -38.32 -33.80
C GLN A 95 9.42 -38.14 -32.62
N ALA A 96 8.60 -39.15 -32.30
CA ALA A 96 7.68 -39.11 -31.16
C ALA A 96 8.37 -38.94 -29.79
N ARG A 97 9.68 -39.23 -29.68
CA ARG A 97 10.45 -39.02 -28.45
C ARG A 97 10.77 -37.56 -28.17
N TRP A 98 10.76 -36.72 -29.20
CA TRP A 98 11.21 -35.32 -29.13
C TRP A 98 10.15 -34.34 -29.60
N GLY A 99 9.21 -34.80 -30.42
CA GLY A 99 8.17 -33.99 -31.03
C GLY A 99 6.97 -33.79 -30.12
N VAL A 100 6.61 -32.52 -29.93
CA VAL A 100 5.33 -32.09 -29.38
C VAL A 100 4.51 -31.50 -30.54
N PRO A 101 3.23 -31.87 -30.70
CA PRO A 101 2.33 -31.22 -31.66
C PRO A 101 2.33 -29.69 -31.46
N ASP A 102 2.45 -28.93 -32.54
CA ASP A 102 2.48 -27.46 -32.48
C ASP A 102 1.15 -26.89 -31.95
N GLU A 103 0.07 -27.64 -32.09
CA GLU A 103 -1.28 -27.34 -31.59
C GLU A 103 -1.29 -27.09 -30.07
N LEU A 104 -0.43 -27.78 -29.31
CA LEU A 104 -0.30 -27.62 -27.86
C LEU A 104 0.40 -26.31 -27.47
N ARG A 105 1.13 -25.68 -28.39
CA ARG A 105 1.79 -24.37 -28.15
C ARG A 105 0.80 -23.21 -28.13
N TRP A 106 -0.40 -23.41 -28.66
CA TRP A 106 -1.47 -22.41 -28.71
C TRP A 106 -2.43 -22.48 -27.53
N MET A 107 -2.15 -23.36 -26.56
CA MET A 107 -2.91 -23.41 -25.32
C MET A 107 -2.73 -22.15 -24.50
N ASP A 108 -3.80 -21.75 -23.82
CA ASP A 108 -3.85 -20.61 -22.90
C ASP A 108 -4.42 -21.07 -21.55
N PRO A 109 -3.65 -21.07 -20.44
CA PRO A 109 -2.26 -20.61 -20.34
C PRO A 109 -1.26 -21.46 -21.14
N PRO A 110 -0.09 -20.90 -21.49
CA PRO A 110 0.96 -21.62 -22.23
C PRO A 110 1.36 -22.92 -21.55
N VAL A 111 1.73 -23.90 -22.37
CA VAL A 111 2.05 -25.25 -21.93
C VAL A 111 3.42 -25.66 -22.44
N ALA A 112 4.22 -26.29 -21.56
CA ALA A 112 5.35 -27.09 -21.95
C ALA A 112 5.02 -28.58 -21.81
N VAL A 113 5.33 -29.35 -22.85
CA VAL A 113 5.10 -30.79 -22.89
C VAL A 113 6.44 -31.49 -23.01
N TYR A 114 6.68 -32.44 -22.12
CA TYR A 114 7.91 -33.21 -22.08
C TYR A 114 7.56 -34.68 -22.33
N PRO A 115 7.86 -35.22 -23.53
CA PRO A 115 7.72 -36.64 -23.79
C PRO A 115 8.51 -37.46 -22.78
N ARG A 116 7.89 -38.49 -22.19
CA ARG A 116 8.56 -39.44 -21.28
C ARG A 116 8.83 -40.75 -21.99
N GLN A 117 7.78 -41.31 -22.59
CA GLN A 117 7.83 -42.64 -23.19
C GLN A 117 6.82 -42.73 -24.34
N VAL A 118 7.28 -43.22 -25.49
CA VAL A 118 6.39 -43.60 -26.58
C VAL A 118 5.69 -44.90 -26.20
N ILE A 119 4.37 -44.86 -26.07
CA ILE A 119 3.53 -46.02 -25.70
C ILE A 119 3.29 -46.85 -26.97
N ASP A 120 2.77 -46.21 -28.02
CA ASP A 120 2.38 -46.90 -29.24
C ASP A 120 2.56 -46.02 -30.49
N VAL A 121 2.80 -46.66 -31.63
CA VAL A 121 2.87 -46.03 -32.96
C VAL A 121 2.25 -47.03 -33.94
N THR A 122 1.10 -46.71 -34.50
CA THR A 122 0.41 -47.61 -35.44
C THR A 122 0.12 -46.90 -36.75
N PRO A 123 0.16 -47.58 -37.91
CA PRO A 123 -0.29 -46.97 -39.16
C PRO A 123 -1.77 -46.58 -39.04
N ALA A 124 -2.07 -45.32 -39.32
CA ALA A 124 -3.45 -44.84 -39.37
C ALA A 124 -4.17 -45.50 -40.55
N PRO A 125 -5.47 -45.81 -40.44
CA PRO A 125 -6.23 -46.44 -41.52
C PRO A 125 -6.17 -45.58 -42.80
N ALA A 126 -5.71 -46.20 -43.89
CA ALA A 126 -5.57 -45.51 -45.17
C ALA A 126 -6.96 -45.11 -45.70
N GLY A 127 -7.14 -43.81 -45.97
CA GLY A 127 -8.30 -43.32 -46.70
C GLY A 127 -8.24 -43.77 -48.16
N PRO A 128 -9.38 -43.97 -48.85
CA PRO A 128 -9.44 -44.53 -50.20
C PRO A 128 -8.67 -43.73 -51.28
N ASP A 129 -8.30 -42.46 -51.02
CA ASP A 129 -7.57 -41.58 -51.95
C ASP A 129 -6.19 -41.11 -51.44
N GLN A 130 -5.56 -41.82 -50.50
CA GLN A 130 -4.35 -41.33 -49.84
C GLN A 130 -3.10 -41.44 -50.75
N SER A 131 -2.86 -40.39 -51.53
CA SER A 131 -1.62 -40.15 -52.29
C SER A 131 -0.73 -39.18 -51.49
N GLY A 132 -0.01 -39.72 -50.51
CA GLY A 132 0.89 -38.98 -49.61
C GLY A 132 1.70 -39.90 -48.70
N PRO A 133 2.67 -39.35 -47.93
CA PRO A 133 3.43 -40.14 -46.96
C PRO A 133 2.50 -40.81 -45.93
N PRO A 134 2.82 -42.05 -45.50
CA PRO A 134 1.99 -42.80 -44.57
C PRO A 134 1.77 -42.03 -43.26
N ARG A 135 0.55 -42.10 -42.74
CA ARG A 135 0.16 -41.48 -41.47
C ARG A 135 0.25 -42.50 -40.35
N PHE A 136 0.72 -42.05 -39.19
CA PHE A 136 0.82 -42.88 -37.99
C PHE A 136 0.04 -42.23 -36.86
N ASP A 137 -0.74 -43.06 -36.16
CA ASP A 137 -1.35 -42.73 -34.88
C ASP A 137 -0.32 -43.00 -33.79
N ILE A 138 0.10 -41.93 -33.13
CA ILE A 138 1.19 -41.93 -32.17
C ILE A 138 0.58 -41.67 -30.80
N THR A 139 0.91 -42.51 -29.81
CA THR A 139 0.52 -42.32 -28.40
C THR A 139 1.76 -42.26 -27.53
N VAL A 140 1.89 -41.19 -26.74
CA VAL A 140 3.07 -40.89 -25.93
C VAL A 140 2.63 -40.54 -24.51
N GLU A 141 3.29 -41.10 -23.50
CA GLU A 141 3.21 -40.60 -22.13
C GLU A 141 4.00 -39.30 -22.02
N VAL A 142 3.36 -38.24 -21.54
CA VAL A 142 3.95 -36.91 -21.43
C VAL A 142 3.85 -36.37 -20.01
N THR A 143 4.82 -35.56 -19.61
CA THR A 143 4.65 -34.59 -18.53
C THR A 143 4.21 -33.28 -19.14
N PHE A 144 3.00 -32.87 -18.83
CA PHE A 144 2.43 -31.57 -19.14
C PHE A 144 2.77 -30.60 -18.01
N ARG A 145 3.26 -29.41 -18.34
CA ARG A 145 3.45 -28.29 -17.42
C ARG A 145 2.72 -27.08 -17.93
N THR A 146 1.96 -26.43 -17.05
CA THR A 146 1.32 -25.15 -17.32
C THR A 146 1.64 -24.17 -16.21
N TRP A 147 1.53 -22.88 -16.51
CA TRP A 147 1.78 -21.82 -15.56
C TRP A 147 0.52 -21.02 -15.31
N VAL A 148 0.22 -20.80 -14.04
CA VAL A 148 -0.93 -20.02 -13.61
C VAL A 148 -0.51 -19.07 -12.51
N THR A 149 -1.23 -17.96 -12.38
CA THR A 149 -1.03 -17.00 -11.29
C THR A 149 -2.10 -17.18 -10.24
N ALA A 150 -1.71 -17.45 -8.99
CA ALA A 150 -2.65 -17.62 -7.88
C ALA A 150 -1.99 -17.28 -6.54
N THR A 151 -2.81 -16.99 -5.53
CA THR A 151 -2.33 -16.72 -4.16
C THR A 151 -2.11 -18.00 -3.35
N ARG A 152 -2.78 -19.10 -3.71
CA ARG A 152 -2.67 -20.40 -3.03
C ARG A 152 -2.44 -21.54 -4.02
N ALA A 153 -1.73 -22.58 -3.58
CA ALA A 153 -1.47 -23.79 -4.36
C ALA A 153 -2.76 -24.47 -4.85
N ALA A 154 -3.80 -24.52 -4.00
CA ALA A 154 -5.08 -25.13 -4.35
C ALA A 154 -5.80 -24.36 -5.48
N ASP A 155 -5.77 -23.02 -5.42
CA ASP A 155 -6.38 -22.17 -6.44
C ASP A 155 -5.62 -22.26 -7.77
N ALA A 156 -4.28 -22.32 -7.70
CA ALA A 156 -3.44 -22.58 -8.87
C ALA A 156 -3.78 -23.93 -9.53
N TYR A 157 -3.88 -24.98 -8.73
CA TYR A 157 -4.24 -26.31 -9.21
C TYR A 157 -5.61 -26.30 -9.91
N GLU A 158 -6.64 -25.73 -9.28
CA GLU A 158 -7.98 -25.68 -9.85
C GLU A 158 -8.06 -24.82 -11.12
N ALA A 159 -7.34 -23.69 -11.16
CA ALA A 159 -7.25 -22.84 -12.35
C ALA A 159 -6.57 -23.59 -13.52
N ALA A 160 -5.42 -24.22 -13.28
CA ALA A 160 -4.71 -25.01 -14.29
C ALA A 160 -5.55 -26.17 -14.82
N ARG A 161 -6.24 -26.87 -13.92
CA ARG A 161 -7.16 -27.96 -14.26
C ARG A 161 -8.31 -27.48 -15.14
N THR A 162 -8.97 -26.39 -14.73
CA THR A 162 -10.12 -25.83 -15.43
C THR A 162 -9.74 -25.32 -16.82
N ALA A 163 -8.65 -24.56 -16.94
CA ALA A 163 -8.20 -24.02 -18.22
C ALA A 163 -7.80 -25.13 -19.20
N THR A 164 -7.07 -26.15 -18.71
CA THR A 164 -6.70 -27.32 -19.52
C THR A 164 -7.94 -28.08 -19.98
N GLN A 165 -8.89 -28.34 -19.08
CA GLN A 165 -10.14 -29.06 -19.40
C GLN A 165 -10.99 -28.31 -20.43
N ALA A 166 -11.05 -26.98 -20.36
CA ALA A 166 -11.78 -26.15 -21.32
C ALA A 166 -11.25 -26.26 -22.75
N GLN A 167 -9.95 -26.59 -22.92
CA GLN A 167 -9.30 -26.67 -24.23
C GLN A 167 -9.24 -28.08 -24.82
N LEU A 168 -9.51 -29.13 -24.03
CA LEU A 168 -9.54 -30.52 -24.51
C LEU A 168 -10.45 -30.73 -25.74
N PRO A 169 -11.66 -30.15 -25.83
CA PRO A 169 -12.51 -30.31 -27.01
C PRO A 169 -11.91 -29.68 -28.27
N ALA A 170 -11.24 -28.53 -28.14
CA ALA A 170 -10.61 -27.85 -29.27
C ALA A 170 -9.39 -28.62 -29.79
N LEU A 171 -8.59 -29.19 -28.89
CA LEU A 171 -7.48 -30.08 -29.26
C LEU A 171 -8.00 -31.34 -29.97
N ALA A 172 -9.06 -31.95 -29.46
CA ALA A 172 -9.66 -33.13 -30.07
C ALA A 172 -10.17 -32.85 -31.50
N ALA A 173 -10.69 -31.65 -31.76
CA ALA A 173 -11.16 -31.23 -33.09
C ALA A 173 -10.03 -31.15 -34.13
N VAL A 174 -8.78 -30.91 -33.70
CA VAL A 174 -7.59 -30.92 -34.57
C VAL A 174 -6.85 -32.26 -34.55
N GLY A 175 -7.46 -33.31 -33.98
CA GLY A 175 -6.89 -34.66 -33.96
C GLY A 175 -5.82 -34.88 -32.90
N VAL A 176 -5.77 -34.03 -31.86
CA VAL A 176 -4.87 -34.17 -30.71
C VAL A 176 -5.71 -34.50 -29.48
N THR A 177 -5.48 -35.65 -28.85
CA THR A 177 -6.21 -36.04 -27.64
C THR A 177 -5.26 -36.14 -26.45
N LEU A 178 -5.66 -35.54 -25.34
CA LEU A 178 -4.95 -35.60 -24.06
C LEU A 178 -5.85 -36.33 -23.06
N THR A 179 -5.42 -37.50 -22.60
CA THR A 179 -6.19 -38.37 -21.71
C THR A 179 -5.37 -38.81 -20.50
N GLY A 180 -6.01 -39.43 -19.51
CA GLY A 180 -5.30 -39.96 -18.33
C GLY A 180 -4.58 -38.89 -17.50
N LEU A 181 -5.13 -37.67 -17.43
CA LEU A 181 -4.56 -36.56 -16.67
C LEU A 181 -4.48 -36.87 -15.18
N VAL A 182 -3.27 -37.10 -14.69
CA VAL A 182 -2.93 -37.24 -13.27
C VAL A 182 -2.12 -36.02 -12.85
N TRP A 183 -2.78 -35.11 -12.15
CA TRP A 183 -2.19 -33.86 -11.70
C TRP A 183 -1.25 -34.08 -10.50
N GLN A 184 -0.17 -33.30 -10.47
CA GLN A 184 0.79 -33.27 -9.38
C GLN A 184 0.53 -32.04 -8.52
N ASN A 185 0.58 -32.21 -7.19
CA ASN A 185 0.48 -31.07 -6.28
C ASN A 185 1.77 -30.24 -6.35
N PRO A 186 1.67 -28.92 -6.54
CA PRO A 186 2.83 -28.04 -6.42
C PRO A 186 3.20 -27.87 -4.94
N ASP A 187 4.50 -27.96 -4.63
CA ASP A 187 5.01 -27.76 -3.25
C ASP A 187 5.31 -26.28 -2.94
N CYS A 188 5.64 -25.48 -3.96
CA CYS A 188 5.94 -24.05 -3.84
C CYS A 188 5.72 -23.28 -5.16
N PRO A 189 5.52 -21.95 -5.10
CA PRO A 189 5.47 -21.11 -6.30
C PRO A 189 6.85 -21.00 -6.98
N ASP A 190 6.85 -20.61 -8.26
CA ASP A 190 8.06 -20.38 -9.04
C ASP A 190 8.84 -19.17 -8.49
N THR A 191 10.17 -19.22 -8.55
CA THR A 191 11.05 -18.11 -8.15
C THR A 191 11.16 -16.99 -9.19
N ALA A 192 10.53 -17.13 -10.35
CA ALA A 192 10.57 -16.15 -11.43
C ALA A 192 9.54 -15.02 -11.19
N PRO A 193 9.88 -13.75 -11.50
CA PRO A 193 8.95 -12.64 -11.35
C PRO A 193 7.71 -12.82 -12.24
N VAL A 194 6.55 -12.49 -11.68
CA VAL A 194 5.27 -12.51 -12.39
C VAL A 194 5.18 -11.28 -13.29
N ASN A 195 4.96 -11.47 -14.60
CA ASN A 195 4.81 -10.35 -15.55
C ASN A 195 3.35 -9.92 -15.73
N ASP A 196 2.37 -10.78 -15.43
CA ASP A 196 0.94 -10.50 -15.55
C ASP A 196 0.24 -10.79 -14.21
N ILE A 197 -0.22 -9.75 -13.53
CA ILE A 197 -1.04 -9.88 -12.32
C ILE A 197 -2.46 -9.57 -12.71
N ASP A 198 -3.33 -10.57 -12.66
CA ASP A 198 -4.76 -10.39 -12.91
C ASP A 198 -5.40 -9.60 -11.76
N THR A 199 -6.10 -8.52 -12.08
CA THR A 199 -6.66 -7.53 -11.14
C THR A 199 -8.10 -7.86 -10.72
N GLY A 200 -8.60 -9.05 -11.03
CA GLY A 200 -9.97 -9.45 -10.74
C GLY A 200 -10.32 -9.43 -9.23
N PRO A 201 -11.50 -8.91 -8.85
CA PRO A 201 -11.94 -8.91 -7.45
C PRO A 201 -12.29 -10.34 -6.99
N GLN A 202 -11.68 -10.80 -5.89
CA GLN A 202 -12.03 -12.06 -5.24
C GLN A 202 -12.73 -11.80 -3.90
N THR A 203 -13.91 -12.40 -3.74
CA THR A 203 -14.80 -12.20 -2.58
C THR A 203 -14.49 -13.24 -1.49
N VAL A 204 -14.17 -12.80 -0.27
CA VAL A 204 -13.98 -13.69 0.89
C VAL A 204 -15.28 -13.74 1.72
N ALA A 205 -15.91 -14.91 1.74
CA ALA A 205 -17.09 -15.19 2.55
C ALA A 205 -16.68 -15.84 3.89
N GLY A 206 -17.23 -15.32 4.98
CA GLY A 206 -17.21 -15.96 6.29
C GLY A 206 -18.38 -15.42 7.12
N ALA A 207 -19.29 -16.30 7.49
CA ALA A 207 -20.40 -16.03 8.39
C ALA A 207 -20.26 -16.93 9.60
N ALA A 208 -20.39 -16.37 10.80
CA ALA A 208 -20.53 -17.11 12.04
C ALA A 208 -21.92 -16.84 12.62
N GLN A 209 -22.54 -17.88 13.15
CA GLN A 209 -23.86 -17.88 13.78
C GLN A 209 -23.69 -18.15 15.28
N GLU A 210 -24.43 -17.42 16.13
CA GLU A 210 -24.45 -17.54 17.59
C GLU A 210 -25.88 -17.81 18.12
N THR A 211 -25.99 -18.29 19.38
CA THR A 211 -27.19 -18.82 20.05
C THR A 211 -27.57 -18.08 21.34
N ASP A 212 -28.89 -18.12 21.63
CA ASP A 212 -29.67 -17.29 22.55
C ASP A 212 -29.45 -17.45 24.07
N ALA A 213 -29.16 -16.31 24.73
CA ALA A 213 -29.58 -15.84 26.08
C ALA A 213 -28.60 -14.76 26.64
N ASP A 214 -27.44 -14.60 25.99
CA ASP A 214 -26.37 -13.63 26.26
C ASP A 214 -26.35 -12.51 25.19
N ASP A 215 -27.45 -12.38 24.46
CA ASP A 215 -27.46 -11.90 23.07
C ASP A 215 -27.22 -10.40 22.93
N LEU A 216 -27.59 -9.60 23.93
CA LEU A 216 -27.32 -8.17 23.90
C LEU A 216 -25.85 -7.86 24.18
N ALA A 217 -25.24 -8.57 25.15
CA ALA A 217 -23.82 -8.41 25.48
C ALA A 217 -22.95 -8.95 24.35
N VAL A 218 -23.32 -10.11 23.80
CA VAL A 218 -22.69 -10.71 22.62
C VAL A 218 -22.84 -9.80 21.40
N ALA A 219 -24.04 -9.30 21.08
CA ALA A 219 -24.23 -8.38 19.95
C ALA A 219 -23.45 -7.07 20.12
N THR A 220 -23.32 -6.56 21.34
CA THR A 220 -22.51 -5.36 21.62
C THR A 220 -21.02 -5.64 21.40
N SER A 221 -20.53 -6.77 21.92
CA SER A 221 -19.14 -7.22 21.76
C SER A 221 -18.79 -7.45 20.28
N ALA A 222 -19.67 -8.13 19.54
CA ALA A 222 -19.49 -8.38 18.10
C ALA A 222 -19.46 -7.08 17.30
N ARG A 223 -20.35 -6.12 17.63
CA ARG A 223 -20.37 -4.79 17.02
C ARG A 223 -19.08 -4.03 17.30
N ASP A 224 -18.64 -3.99 18.55
CA ASP A 224 -17.41 -3.28 18.94
C ASP A 224 -16.17 -3.90 18.30
N ALA A 225 -16.08 -5.24 18.24
CA ALA A 225 -15.01 -5.95 17.55
C ALA A 225 -14.99 -5.63 16.04
N ALA A 226 -16.15 -5.61 15.38
CA ALA A 226 -16.26 -5.27 13.96
C ALA A 226 -15.84 -3.81 13.68
N VAL A 227 -16.29 -2.86 14.51
CA VAL A 227 -15.92 -1.45 14.40
C VAL A 227 -14.43 -1.24 14.67
N GLN A 228 -13.86 -1.89 15.69
CA GLN A 228 -12.43 -1.85 15.99
C GLN A 228 -11.61 -2.46 14.84
N ALA A 229 -12.05 -3.57 14.26
CA ALA A 229 -11.39 -4.20 13.14
C ALA A 229 -11.40 -3.31 11.87
N LEU A 230 -12.49 -2.57 11.61
CA LEU A 230 -12.56 -1.59 10.54
C LEU A 230 -11.62 -0.41 10.81
N ALA A 231 -11.68 0.18 12.01
CA ALA A 231 -10.82 1.30 12.41
C ALA A 231 -9.33 0.92 12.38
N GLY A 232 -8.99 -0.30 12.80
CA GLY A 232 -7.64 -0.84 12.75
C GLY A 232 -7.12 -0.96 11.32
N LEU A 233 -7.94 -1.43 10.37
CA LEU A 233 -7.56 -1.48 8.96
C LEU A 233 -7.34 -0.08 8.38
N ARG A 234 -8.25 0.87 8.64
CA ARG A 234 -8.09 2.27 8.19
C ARG A 234 -6.80 2.89 8.70
N ARG A 235 -6.49 2.72 9.99
CA ARG A 235 -5.26 3.21 10.61
C ARG A 235 -4.03 2.56 10.00
N SER A 236 -4.06 1.24 9.81
CA SER A 236 -2.93 0.49 9.25
C SER A 236 -2.61 0.90 7.80
N ILE A 237 -3.65 1.11 6.97
CA ILE A 237 -3.49 1.64 5.60
C ILE A 237 -2.86 3.04 5.64
N ARG A 238 -3.39 3.93 6.48
CA ARG A 238 -2.90 5.32 6.60
C ARG A 238 -1.46 5.38 7.10
N ALA A 239 -1.16 4.69 8.20
CA ALA A 239 0.17 4.63 8.79
C ALA A 239 1.22 4.11 7.80
N ARG A 240 0.91 3.04 7.04
CA ARG A 240 1.85 2.51 6.04
C ARG A 240 2.04 3.47 4.87
N ALA A 241 0.97 4.11 4.41
CA ALA A 241 1.04 5.10 3.33
C ALA A 241 1.89 6.32 3.73
N ILE A 242 1.77 6.78 4.98
CA ILE A 242 2.61 7.84 5.55
C ILE A 242 4.06 7.38 5.68
N ARG A 243 4.30 6.18 6.24
CA ARG A 243 5.65 5.63 6.39
C ARG A 243 6.39 5.54 5.06
N ALA A 244 5.70 5.10 4.00
CA ALA A 244 6.27 5.04 2.66
C ALA A 244 6.66 6.42 2.09
N LEU A 245 6.02 7.52 2.54
CA LEU A 245 6.48 8.89 2.23
C LEU A 245 7.71 9.30 3.03
N VAL A 246 7.76 8.95 4.32
CA VAL A 246 8.85 9.33 5.24
C VAL A 246 10.15 8.60 4.87
N ASP A 247 10.06 7.33 4.49
CA ASP A 247 11.21 6.47 4.17
C ASP A 247 11.74 6.68 2.73
N ASP A 248 11.19 7.65 1.98
CA ASP A 248 11.51 7.95 0.57
C ASP A 248 11.41 6.70 -0.35
N GLU A 249 10.55 5.74 0.02
CA GLU A 249 10.28 4.53 -0.79
C GLU A 249 9.67 4.90 -2.16
N PHE A 250 9.15 6.12 -2.29
CA PHE A 250 8.75 6.73 -3.55
C PHE A 250 9.84 7.70 -4.05
N GLY A 251 10.62 7.37 -5.07
CA GLY A 251 11.70 8.25 -5.55
C GLY A 251 11.21 9.53 -6.26
N GLY A 252 11.70 10.73 -5.90
CA GLY A 252 11.35 12.01 -6.55
C GLY A 252 11.15 13.20 -5.59
N ILE A 253 10.53 14.29 -6.05
CA ILE A 253 10.26 15.48 -5.21
C ILE A 253 9.11 15.17 -4.23
N PHE A 254 9.34 15.32 -2.92
CA PHE A 254 8.40 15.02 -1.82
C PHE A 254 6.95 15.44 -2.10
N GLN A 255 6.73 16.66 -2.63
CA GLN A 255 5.38 17.18 -2.92
C GLN A 255 4.60 16.32 -3.92
N HIS A 256 5.25 15.73 -4.93
CA HIS A 256 4.56 14.87 -5.90
C HIS A 256 4.16 13.53 -5.27
N HIS A 257 4.96 13.00 -4.35
CA HIS A 257 4.63 11.77 -3.62
C HIS A 257 3.53 11.98 -2.61
N ALA A 258 3.62 13.06 -1.84
CA ALA A 258 2.59 13.49 -0.92
C ALA A 258 1.23 13.63 -1.63
N GLN A 259 1.18 14.25 -2.81
CA GLN A 259 -0.06 14.33 -3.62
C GLN A 259 -0.57 12.97 -4.09
N ARG A 260 0.32 12.04 -4.45
CA ARG A 260 -0.06 10.69 -4.87
C ARG A 260 -0.63 9.88 -3.72
N VAL A 261 0.01 9.93 -2.55
CA VAL A 261 -0.46 9.25 -1.35
C VAL A 261 -1.76 9.86 -0.84
N ASP A 262 -1.89 11.19 -0.86
CA ASP A 262 -3.14 11.87 -0.54
C ASP A 262 -4.29 11.41 -1.46
N ARG A 263 -4.05 11.33 -2.78
CA ARG A 263 -5.03 10.80 -3.73
C ARG A 263 -5.35 9.32 -3.49
N PHE A 264 -4.36 8.51 -3.13
CA PHE A 264 -4.56 7.10 -2.78
C PHE A 264 -5.46 6.96 -1.56
N LEU A 265 -5.19 7.70 -0.47
CA LEU A 265 -6.01 7.67 0.74
C LEU A 265 -7.44 8.14 0.47
N VAL A 266 -7.60 9.27 -0.22
CA VAL A 266 -8.92 9.81 -0.58
C VAL A 266 -9.67 8.86 -1.51
N GLY A 267 -8.98 8.22 -2.45
CA GLY A 267 -9.56 7.22 -3.35
C GLY A 267 -10.13 6.00 -2.62
N LEU A 268 -9.58 5.65 -1.45
CA LEU A 268 -10.08 4.60 -0.55
C LEU A 268 -11.13 5.12 0.46
N GLY A 269 -11.55 6.38 0.35
CA GLY A 269 -12.45 7.02 1.31
C GLY A 269 -11.84 7.25 2.70
N LEU A 270 -10.51 7.31 2.80
CA LEU A 270 -9.78 7.62 4.03
C LEU A 270 -9.49 9.11 4.13
N ASP A 271 -9.16 9.56 5.35
CA ASP A 271 -8.78 10.94 5.60
C ASP A 271 -7.52 11.31 4.80
N PRO A 272 -7.48 12.51 4.19
CA PRO A 272 -6.30 12.99 3.48
C PRO A 272 -5.08 13.13 4.40
N LEU A 273 -3.92 13.39 3.81
CA LEU A 273 -2.71 13.67 4.58
C LEU A 273 -2.91 14.94 5.44
N PRO A 274 -2.35 14.95 6.67
CA PRO A 274 -2.32 16.14 7.51
C PRO A 274 -1.84 17.38 6.75
N ARG A 275 -2.54 18.49 6.95
CA ARG A 275 -2.19 19.79 6.38
C ARG A 275 -1.58 20.68 7.45
N ALA A 276 -0.55 21.41 7.07
CA ALA A 276 0.12 22.38 7.92
C ALA A 276 0.40 23.66 7.14
N HIS A 277 0.39 24.78 7.84
CA HIS A 277 0.83 26.07 7.30
C HIS A 277 2.33 26.21 7.54
N PRO A 278 3.15 26.36 6.50
CA PRO A 278 4.52 26.83 6.65
C PRO A 278 4.49 28.30 7.05
N VAL A 279 5.09 28.62 8.20
CA VAL A 279 5.13 29.99 8.72
C VAL A 279 6.57 30.39 8.98
N THR A 280 6.98 31.51 8.41
CA THR A 280 8.23 32.18 8.73
C THR A 280 7.92 33.42 9.56
N VAL A 281 8.39 33.46 10.81
CA VAL A 281 8.24 34.62 11.68
C VAL A 281 9.58 35.33 11.80
N ILE A 282 9.62 36.61 11.45
CA ILE A 282 10.79 37.47 11.64
C ILE A 282 10.54 38.35 12.87
N ALA A 283 11.41 38.22 13.86
CA ALA A 283 11.44 39.06 15.05
C ALA A 283 12.67 39.96 15.04
N ASP A 284 12.43 41.27 15.05
CA ASP A 284 13.48 42.27 15.14
C ASP A 284 13.61 42.75 16.58
N LEU A 285 14.83 42.66 17.10
CA LEU A 285 15.20 42.95 18.48
C LEU A 285 16.29 44.02 18.49
N THR A 286 16.35 44.81 19.56
CA THR A 286 17.51 45.65 19.87
C THR A 286 18.11 45.19 21.19
N LEU A 287 19.39 44.83 21.16
CA LEU A 287 20.14 44.35 22.32
C LEU A 287 21.12 45.44 22.78
N PRO A 288 21.15 45.78 24.08
CA PRO A 288 22.23 46.58 24.64
C PRO A 288 23.52 45.76 24.68
N ALA A 289 24.62 46.42 24.34
CA ALA A 289 25.97 45.95 24.55
C ALA A 289 26.75 47.07 25.22
N GLY A 290 27.61 46.72 26.19
CA GLY A 290 28.35 47.69 26.98
C GLY A 290 29.38 48.50 26.18
N ASP A 291 30.25 49.20 26.90
CA ASP A 291 31.28 50.05 26.30
C ASP A 291 32.30 49.24 25.50
N GLY A 292 32.72 49.75 24.33
CA GLY A 292 33.66 49.07 23.45
C GLY A 292 33.57 49.52 22.00
N THR A 293 34.13 48.72 21.08
CA THR A 293 33.95 48.94 19.64
C THR A 293 32.62 48.36 19.15
N VAL A 294 32.15 48.80 17.97
CA VAL A 294 30.98 48.20 17.29
C VAL A 294 31.13 46.68 17.17
N GLN A 295 32.36 46.21 16.88
CA GLN A 295 32.66 44.80 16.72
C GLN A 295 32.48 44.03 18.04
N ASP A 296 33.01 44.56 19.14
CA ASP A 296 32.83 43.97 20.47
C ASP A 296 31.36 43.90 20.86
N ALA A 297 30.59 44.96 20.55
CA ALA A 297 29.15 45.00 20.78
C ALA A 297 28.39 43.97 19.95
N CYS A 298 28.72 43.81 18.67
CA CYS A 298 28.11 42.82 17.79
C CYS A 298 28.47 41.38 18.21
N ASP A 299 29.70 41.14 18.65
CA ASP A 299 30.16 39.84 19.11
C ASP A 299 29.49 39.47 20.45
N ALA A 300 29.33 40.44 21.36
CA ALA A 300 28.57 40.27 22.60
C ALA A 300 27.08 39.96 22.33
N ALA A 301 26.44 40.69 21.42
CA ALA A 301 25.06 40.41 21.01
C ALA A 301 24.91 39.00 20.43
N ARG A 302 25.84 38.57 19.57
CA ARG A 302 25.86 37.21 19.02
C ARG A 302 26.08 36.14 20.08
N ALA A 303 26.96 36.38 21.04
CA ALA A 303 27.21 35.46 22.15
C ALA A 303 25.95 35.31 23.03
N THR A 304 25.29 36.42 23.37
CA THR A 304 24.04 36.44 24.12
C THR A 304 22.95 35.64 23.41
N MET A 305 22.71 35.92 22.13
CA MET A 305 21.65 35.22 21.39
C MET A 305 21.94 33.73 21.18
N ARG A 306 23.20 33.34 20.98
CA ARG A 306 23.59 31.91 20.95
C ARG A 306 23.41 31.21 22.30
N ALA A 307 23.54 31.93 23.41
CA ALA A 307 23.39 31.35 24.74
C ALA A 307 21.91 31.11 25.12
N VAL A 308 20.99 31.92 24.56
CA VAL A 308 19.58 31.91 24.96
C VAL A 308 18.64 31.29 23.93
N VAL A 309 19.01 31.28 22.66
CA VAL A 309 18.17 30.72 21.59
C VAL A 309 18.71 29.40 21.08
N THR A 310 17.85 28.40 21.02
CA THR A 310 18.12 27.09 20.43
C THR A 310 17.86 27.13 18.93
N SER A 311 18.84 26.73 18.13
CA SER A 311 18.73 26.70 16.67
C SER A 311 17.99 25.47 16.11
N SER A 312 17.78 24.46 16.95
CA SER A 312 17.18 23.17 16.56
C SER A 312 15.86 22.93 17.29
N PRO A 313 14.90 22.24 16.65
CA PRO A 313 13.63 21.90 17.28
C PRO A 313 13.83 20.88 18.42
N ASP A 314 12.98 20.97 19.43
CA ASP A 314 12.85 20.00 20.53
C ASP A 314 11.37 19.73 20.85
N GLU A 315 11.08 18.83 21.80
CA GLU A 315 9.69 18.48 22.17
C GLU A 315 8.84 19.69 22.62
N THR A 316 9.48 20.78 23.04
CA THR A 316 8.84 22.01 23.51
C THR A 316 8.86 23.15 22.48
N ARG A 317 9.63 23.01 21.39
CA ARG A 317 9.85 24.02 20.35
C ARG A 317 9.80 23.37 18.97
N PRO A 318 8.62 23.30 18.32
CA PRO A 318 8.43 22.68 17.00
C PRO A 318 8.91 23.58 15.85
N TRP A 319 10.02 24.31 16.02
CA TRP A 319 10.53 25.28 15.06
C TRP A 319 12.05 25.26 14.97
N THR A 320 12.56 25.61 13.80
CA THR A 320 13.96 26.00 13.61
C THR A 320 14.08 27.50 13.74
N ALA A 321 15.20 27.97 14.27
CA ALA A 321 15.42 29.40 14.48
C ALA A 321 16.84 29.80 14.07
N TYR A 322 16.94 30.89 13.32
CA TYR A 322 18.19 31.42 12.78
C TYR A 322 18.28 32.90 13.12
N GLY A 323 19.46 33.38 13.48
CA GLY A 323 19.63 34.80 13.77
C GLY A 323 20.97 35.36 13.37
N TRP A 324 20.96 36.64 13.06
CA TRP A 324 22.12 37.39 12.66
C TRP A 324 22.06 38.83 13.19
N VAL A 325 23.25 39.40 13.35
CA VAL A 325 23.39 40.82 13.62
C VAL A 325 23.19 41.59 12.31
N VAL A 326 22.68 42.82 12.38
CA VAL A 326 22.72 43.79 11.28
C VAL A 326 23.72 44.90 11.66
N PRO A 327 25.04 44.69 11.46
CA PRO A 327 26.08 45.53 12.06
C PRO A 327 26.05 46.98 11.59
N GLU A 328 25.59 47.21 10.36
CA GLU A 328 25.50 48.55 9.75
C GLU A 328 24.46 49.45 10.43
N GLN A 329 23.60 48.87 11.29
CA GLN A 329 22.53 49.58 12.00
C GLN A 329 22.80 49.69 13.50
N ALA A 330 23.98 49.28 13.98
CA ALA A 330 24.38 49.47 15.37
C ALA A 330 24.52 50.97 15.70
N THR A 331 23.90 51.39 16.79
CA THR A 331 23.92 52.79 17.24
C THR A 331 24.54 52.88 18.64
N CYS A 332 25.19 54.00 18.95
CA CYS A 332 25.76 54.24 20.27
C CYS A 332 24.98 55.36 20.95
N ASP A 333 24.44 55.08 22.15
CA ASP A 333 23.72 56.04 22.99
C ASP A 333 24.49 56.29 24.30
N GLN A 334 23.90 57.05 25.23
CA GLN A 334 24.53 57.39 26.51
C GLN A 334 24.69 56.18 27.46
N ASP A 335 23.98 55.08 27.17
CA ASP A 335 23.97 53.85 27.98
C ASP A 335 24.77 52.71 27.32
N GLY A 336 25.43 52.96 26.18
CA GLY A 336 26.28 52.01 25.46
C GLY A 336 25.85 51.77 24.01
N TRP A 337 26.29 50.66 23.42
CA TRP A 337 25.89 50.25 22.08
C TRP A 337 24.49 49.60 22.09
N ARG A 338 23.68 49.92 21.09
CA ARG A 338 22.41 49.27 20.75
C ARG A 338 22.61 48.53 19.43
N VAL A 339 22.49 47.22 19.48
CA VAL A 339 22.74 46.32 18.35
C VAL A 339 21.41 45.73 17.87
N PRO A 340 20.97 46.05 16.64
CA PRO A 340 19.84 45.37 16.01
C PRO A 340 20.15 43.90 15.72
N TRP A 341 19.20 43.05 16.05
CA TRP A 341 19.25 41.62 15.84
C TRP A 341 17.98 41.16 15.15
N GLN A 342 18.14 40.43 14.05
CA GLN A 342 17.05 39.80 13.35
C GLN A 342 17.05 38.31 13.64
N HIS A 343 15.89 37.78 14.03
CA HIS A 343 15.71 36.37 14.30
C HIS A 343 14.55 35.81 13.48
N GLU A 344 14.83 34.81 12.66
CA GLU A 344 13.89 34.12 11.81
C GLU A 344 13.52 32.78 12.44
N TYR A 345 12.22 32.52 12.61
CA TYR A 345 11.66 31.26 13.05
C TYR A 345 10.93 30.61 11.89
N GLN A 346 11.22 29.35 11.60
CA GLN A 346 10.49 28.55 10.62
C GLN A 346 9.68 27.47 11.35
N MET A 347 8.37 27.46 11.10
CA MET A 347 7.39 26.65 11.82
C MET A 347 6.44 25.95 10.85
N LEU A 348 5.94 24.78 11.22
CA LEU A 348 4.84 24.09 10.54
C LEU A 348 3.67 23.94 11.53
N LEU A 349 2.57 24.65 11.26
CA LEU A 349 1.43 24.70 12.18
C LEU A 349 0.20 23.96 11.63
N ARG A 350 -0.23 22.92 12.37
CA ARG A 350 -1.42 22.10 12.08
C ARG A 350 -2.68 22.68 12.74
N GLY A 351 -3.85 22.30 12.22
CA GLY A 351 -5.13 22.54 12.89
C GLY A 351 -5.68 23.96 12.79
N HIS A 352 -5.05 24.83 12.00
CA HIS A 352 -5.51 26.21 11.76
C HIS A 352 -6.33 26.28 10.48
N ALA A 353 -7.56 26.77 10.60
CA ALA A 353 -8.50 26.87 9.48
C ALA A 353 -8.07 27.88 8.41
N THR A 354 -7.37 28.95 8.81
CA THR A 354 -6.88 29.99 7.91
C THR A 354 -5.40 30.28 8.13
N ALA A 355 -4.74 30.81 7.08
CA ALA A 355 -3.36 31.28 7.15
C ALA A 355 -3.20 32.42 8.18
N ALA A 356 -4.22 33.27 8.35
CA ALA A 356 -4.21 34.34 9.33
C ALA A 356 -4.19 33.79 10.77
N ASP A 357 -4.99 32.76 11.06
CA ASP A 357 -5.01 32.12 12.38
C ASP A 357 -3.67 31.46 12.70
N ALA A 358 -3.06 30.79 11.71
CA ALA A 358 -1.74 30.18 11.84
C ALA A 358 -0.66 31.25 12.09
N GLY A 359 -0.68 32.35 11.33
CA GLY A 359 0.25 33.46 11.50
C GLY A 359 0.16 34.10 12.89
N ALA A 360 -1.06 34.39 13.37
CA ALA A 360 -1.25 34.97 14.70
C ALA A 360 -0.77 34.02 15.81
N ALA A 361 -1.02 32.72 15.68
CA ALA A 361 -0.52 31.72 16.63
C ALA A 361 1.01 31.63 16.62
N ALA A 362 1.64 31.66 15.44
CA ALA A 362 3.08 31.66 15.27
C ALA A 362 3.72 32.88 15.94
N GLU A 363 3.19 34.08 15.70
CA GLU A 363 3.67 35.30 16.35
C GLU A 363 3.56 35.23 17.87
N ALA A 364 2.44 34.70 18.39
CA ALA A 364 2.24 34.54 19.83
C ALA A 364 3.25 33.56 20.45
N LEU A 365 3.53 32.44 19.77
CA LEU A 365 4.54 31.46 20.20
C LEU A 365 5.94 32.08 20.23
N VAL A 366 6.33 32.78 19.17
CA VAL A 366 7.64 33.45 19.07
C VAL A 366 7.79 34.53 20.13
N ARG A 367 6.76 35.36 20.36
CA ARG A 367 6.78 36.36 21.43
C ARG A 367 6.94 35.72 22.81
N ALA A 368 6.22 34.63 23.08
CA ALA A 368 6.32 33.91 24.34
C ALA A 368 7.70 33.27 24.54
N ASP A 369 8.27 32.70 23.48
CA ASP A 369 9.62 32.12 23.51
C ASP A 369 10.70 33.17 23.75
N LEU A 370 10.70 34.27 22.98
CA LEU A 370 11.65 35.37 23.16
C LEU A 370 11.55 35.99 24.55
N THR A 371 10.33 36.20 25.06
CA THR A 371 10.10 36.71 26.42
C THR A 371 10.71 35.79 27.47
N ARG A 372 10.59 34.47 27.28
CA ARG A 372 11.16 33.46 28.19
C ARG A 372 12.69 33.38 28.07
N ALA A 373 13.21 33.31 26.85
CA ALA A 373 14.62 33.15 26.55
C ALA A 373 15.45 34.37 26.99
N LEU A 374 14.89 35.57 26.84
CA LEU A 374 15.53 36.84 27.20
C LEU A 374 15.13 37.34 28.60
N ALA A 375 14.53 36.50 29.43
CA ALA A 375 14.16 36.86 30.78
C ALA A 375 15.41 37.29 31.58
N GLY A 376 15.40 38.53 32.09
CA GLY A 376 16.53 39.11 32.82
C GLY A 376 17.62 39.76 31.94
N ILE A 377 17.46 39.73 30.61
CA ILE A 377 18.32 40.44 29.66
C ILE A 377 17.57 41.69 29.20
N ALA A 378 18.18 42.86 29.35
CA ALA A 378 17.61 44.08 28.80
C ALA A 378 17.54 43.93 27.27
N HIS A 379 16.36 44.11 26.68
CA HIS A 379 16.15 44.05 25.23
C HIS A 379 14.90 44.86 24.87
N GLN A 380 14.82 45.29 23.62
CA GLN A 380 13.62 45.91 23.08
C GLN A 380 13.15 45.10 21.87
N LEU A 381 11.96 44.51 21.96
CA LEU A 381 11.29 43.90 20.81
C LEU A 381 10.70 45.02 19.95
N VAL A 382 11.20 45.16 18.73
CA VAL A 382 10.81 46.24 17.81
C VAL A 382 9.60 45.80 17.00
N THR A 383 9.73 44.67 16.31
CA THR A 383 8.70 44.14 15.41
C THR A 383 8.70 42.62 15.46
N VAL A 384 7.52 42.03 15.27
CA VAL A 384 7.35 40.60 14.98
C VAL A 384 6.42 40.55 13.79
N THR A 385 6.84 39.88 12.72
CA THR A 385 6.09 39.77 11.48
C THR A 385 6.06 38.32 11.02
N ALA A 386 4.87 37.76 10.83
CA ALA A 386 4.71 36.45 10.24
C ALA A 386 4.43 36.53 8.73
N THR A 387 5.15 35.73 7.96
CA THR A 387 4.82 35.39 6.58
C THR A 387 4.31 33.95 6.57
N VAL A 388 3.12 33.73 6.03
CA VAL A 388 2.46 32.42 6.03
C VAL A 388 2.27 31.97 4.59
N GLU A 389 2.76 30.79 4.27
CA GLU A 389 2.45 30.13 3.01
C GLU A 389 1.08 29.44 3.09
N PRO A 390 0.37 29.26 1.96
CA PRO A 390 -0.85 28.46 1.94
C PRO A 390 -0.62 27.06 2.53
N ALA A 391 -1.62 26.53 3.22
CA ALA A 391 -1.55 25.19 3.80
C ALA A 391 -1.11 24.14 2.76
N GLY A 392 -0.01 23.46 3.06
CA GLY A 392 0.55 22.36 2.28
C GLY A 392 0.30 21.01 2.97
N VAL A 393 0.75 19.93 2.33
CA VAL A 393 0.93 18.66 3.06
C VAL A 393 2.03 18.88 4.09
N ASP A 394 1.80 18.42 5.31
CA ASP A 394 2.81 18.51 6.35
C ASP A 394 4.06 17.70 5.97
N MET A 395 5.23 18.29 6.17
CA MET A 395 6.52 17.65 5.92
C MET A 395 6.99 16.78 7.09
N TYR A 396 6.41 16.96 8.29
CA TYR A 396 6.74 16.19 9.49
C TYR A 396 5.60 15.25 9.86
N LEU A 397 5.32 14.29 8.97
CA LEU A 397 4.30 13.26 9.20
C LEU A 397 4.79 12.21 10.20
N ASP A 398 3.92 11.83 11.14
CA ASP A 398 4.19 10.77 12.11
C ASP A 398 3.21 9.60 11.86
N PRO A 399 3.66 8.46 11.30
CA PRO A 399 2.76 7.37 10.92
C PRO A 399 2.04 6.70 12.10
N ASP A 400 2.51 6.88 13.33
CA ASP A 400 1.87 6.29 14.50
C ASP A 400 0.80 7.21 15.11
N ARG A 401 0.87 8.52 14.82
CA ARG A 401 -0.06 9.55 15.32
C ARG A 401 -1.02 10.06 14.25
N ASP A 402 -0.59 10.11 13.00
CA ASP A 402 -1.32 10.56 11.81
C ASP A 402 -1.91 9.38 11.06
#